data_AF-A0A938QCG3-F1
#
_entry.id   AF-A0A938QCG3-F1
#
_cell.length_a   1.000
_cell.length_b   1.000
_cell.length_c   1.000
_cell.angle_alpha   90.00
_cell.angle_beta   90.00
_cell.angle_gamma   90.00
#
_symmetry.space_group_name_H-M   'P 1'
#
loop_
_entity.id
_entity.type
_entity.pdbx_description
1 polymer ?
#
loop_
_entity_poly.entity_id
_entity_poly.type
_entity_poly.pdbx_seq_one_letter_code
_entity_poly.pdbx_strand_id
1 'polypeptide(L)'
;MTVAFSEAETERRLRFEVPRQSLLTAVRYNVFDDLLIGNFMKTTFLGKWEPPSLGEFTFLTAKVADNGMARSAAEVARYMQTYRDRFPIDFVLHRFGSRTERLFRNFVGSGGPAFKAAKKMYSILR
;
A
#
# COMPACT_ATOMS: atom_id res chain seq x y z
N MET A 1 23.68 4.17 0.27
CA MET A 1 23.79 2.87 -0.41
C MET A 1 22.70 2.89 -1.47
N THR A 2 23.08 2.97 -2.74
CA THR A 2 22.11 3.07 -3.85
C THR A 2 21.80 1.66 -4.31
N VAL A 3 20.57 1.21 -4.12
CA VAL A 3 20.10 -0.06 -4.66
C VAL A 3 19.34 0.23 -5.94
N ALA A 4 19.75 -0.37 -7.05
CA ALA A 4 19.12 -0.26 -8.35
C ALA A 4 18.74 -1.66 -8.85
N PHE A 5 17.48 -1.87 -9.23
CA PHE A 5 17.04 -3.06 -9.93
C PHE A 5 16.01 -2.72 -11.02
N SER A 6 16.46 -2.98 -12.26
CA SER A 6 15.80 -3.07 -13.57
C SER A 6 16.80 -2.52 -14.59
N GLU A 7 17.32 -3.35 -15.50
CA GLU A 7 18.12 -2.91 -16.66
C GLU A 7 17.23 -2.33 -17.78
N ALA A 8 15.92 -2.54 -17.69
CA ALA A 8 14.96 -1.93 -18.61
C ALA A 8 14.64 -0.50 -18.15
N GLU A 9 14.73 0.47 -19.08
CA GLU A 9 14.20 1.82 -18.89
C GLU A 9 12.67 1.77 -18.84
N THR A 10 12.12 1.43 -17.68
CA THR A 10 10.70 1.59 -17.41
C THR A 10 10.46 3.01 -16.91
N GLU A 11 9.41 3.70 -17.40
CA GLU A 11 9.00 5.01 -16.88
C GLU A 11 8.60 4.99 -15.39
N ARG A 12 8.54 3.83 -14.73
CA ARG A 12 8.09 3.65 -13.34
C ARG A 12 9.20 3.05 -12.48
N ARG A 13 9.75 3.83 -11.55
CA ARG A 13 10.83 3.39 -10.65
C ARG A 13 10.50 3.68 -9.19
N LEU A 14 11.02 2.87 -8.29
CA LEU A 14 10.97 3.09 -6.84
C LEU A 14 12.37 3.42 -6.33
N ARG A 15 12.47 4.44 -5.49
CA ARG A 15 13.69 4.75 -4.74
C ARG A 15 13.41 4.59 -3.25
N PHE A 16 14.25 3.79 -2.59
CA PHE A 16 14.21 3.58 -1.15
C PHE A 16 15.40 4.27 -0.49
N GLU A 17 15.12 5.10 0.51
CA GLU A 17 16.13 5.67 1.41
C GLU A 17 15.94 5.02 2.79
N VAL A 18 16.94 4.26 3.23
CA VAL A 18 16.90 3.39 4.42
C VAL A 18 18.27 3.32 5.09
N PRO A 19 18.37 2.92 6.37
CA PRO A 19 19.64 2.65 7.01
C PRO A 19 20.45 1.59 6.25
N ARG A 20 21.79 1.71 6.31
CA ARG A 20 22.70 0.79 5.60
C ARG A 20 22.44 -0.66 6.03
N GLN A 21 22.52 -1.58 5.07
CA GLN A 21 22.29 -3.02 5.25
C GLN A 21 20.87 -3.43 5.66
N SER A 22 19.97 -2.51 6.03
CA SER A 22 18.62 -2.85 6.48
C SER A 22 17.74 -3.43 5.38
N LEU A 23 17.79 -2.92 4.14
CA LEU A 23 16.89 -3.38 3.07
C LEU A 23 17.04 -4.87 2.76
N LEU A 24 18.27 -5.32 2.45
CA LEU A 24 18.52 -6.72 2.12
C LEU A 24 18.34 -7.63 3.33
N THR A 25 18.61 -7.12 4.53
CA THR A 25 18.36 -7.85 5.78
C THR A 25 16.86 -8.07 5.97
N ALA A 26 16.05 -7.03 5.80
CA ALA A 26 14.61 -7.11 5.96
C ALA A 26 13.97 -8.05 4.93
N VAL A 27 14.39 -7.98 3.67
CA VAL A 27 13.93 -8.92 2.62
C VAL A 27 14.35 -10.36 2.95
N ARG A 28 15.56 -10.58 3.48
CA ARG A 28 16.05 -11.92 3.85
C ARG A 28 15.22 -12.55 4.96
N TYR A 29 14.82 -11.76 5.95
CA TYR A 29 14.09 -12.23 7.12
C TYR A 29 12.57 -12.07 7.02
N ASN A 30 12.06 -11.60 5.87
CA ASN A 30 10.65 -11.33 5.62
C ASN A 30 10.03 -10.33 6.63
N VAL A 31 10.77 -9.24 6.90
CA VAL A 31 10.38 -8.13 7.80
C VAL A 31 10.56 -6.78 7.10
N PHE A 32 10.29 -6.76 5.79
CA PHE A 32 10.33 -5.54 4.98
C PHE A 32 9.24 -4.55 5.41
N ASP A 33 8.10 -5.05 5.88
CA ASP A 33 7.02 -4.22 6.40
C ASP A 33 7.44 -3.34 7.59
N ASP A 34 8.32 -3.82 8.47
CA ASP A 34 8.88 -3.05 9.59
C ASP A 34 9.62 -1.79 9.12
N LEU A 35 10.30 -1.86 7.97
CA LEU A 35 10.94 -0.69 7.38
C LEU A 35 9.91 0.32 6.86
N LEU A 36 8.80 -0.16 6.30
CA LEU A 36 7.71 0.67 5.77
C LEU A 36 6.86 1.31 6.88
N ILE A 37 6.41 0.53 7.87
CA ILE A 37 5.47 0.97 8.90
C ILE A 37 6.18 1.74 10.03
N GLY A 38 7.44 1.41 10.30
CA GLY A 38 8.25 2.04 11.36
C GLY A 38 8.80 3.42 11.01
N ASN A 39 8.46 3.98 9.84
CA ASN A 39 9.04 5.22 9.30
C ASN A 39 10.58 5.18 9.15
N PHE A 40 11.18 3.98 9.09
CA PHE A 40 12.62 3.81 8.85
C PHE A 40 12.99 3.88 7.37
N MET A 41 11.99 3.90 6.50
CA MET A 41 12.16 3.98 5.05
C MET A 41 11.36 5.14 4.45
N LYS A 42 12.06 5.93 3.62
CA LYS A 42 11.40 6.83 2.68
C LYS A 42 11.30 6.16 1.32
N THR A 43 10.07 6.04 0.80
CA THR A 43 9.77 5.47 -0.52
C THR A 43 9.37 6.58 -1.47
N THR A 44 10.09 6.70 -2.60
CA THR A 44 9.79 7.68 -3.65
C THR A 44 9.38 6.98 -4.94
N PHE A 45 8.22 7.31 -5.47
CA PHE A 45 7.73 6.86 -6.77
C PHE A 45 8.22 7.84 -7.84
N LEU A 46 9.06 7.35 -8.75
CA LEU A 46 9.69 8.14 -9.81
C LEU A 46 9.05 7.81 -11.16
N GLY A 47 8.69 8.85 -11.91
CA GLY A 47 8.13 8.79 -13.26
C GLY A 47 6.60 8.65 -13.31
N LYS A 48 6.04 8.12 -14.41
CA LYS A 48 4.57 8.16 -14.64
C LYS A 48 3.88 6.95 -14.03
N TRP A 49 3.44 7.13 -12.79
CA TRP A 49 2.56 6.20 -12.11
C TRP A 49 1.11 6.66 -12.31
N GLU A 50 0.25 5.75 -12.74
CA GLU A 50 -1.18 5.88 -12.38
C GLU A 50 -1.24 6.01 -10.87
N PRO A 51 -2.05 6.92 -10.27
CA PRO A 51 -1.99 7.23 -8.85
C PRO A 51 -1.97 5.95 -8.01
N PRO A 52 -0.80 5.49 -7.53
CA PRO A 52 -0.77 4.34 -6.67
C PRO A 52 -1.20 4.90 -5.33
N SER A 53 -2.26 4.36 -4.74
CA SER A 53 -2.41 4.60 -3.32
C SER A 53 -1.18 3.99 -2.66
N LEU A 54 -0.45 4.75 -1.83
CA LEU A 54 0.61 4.18 -0.99
C LEU A 54 0.12 2.90 -0.30
N GLY A 55 -1.18 2.84 0.02
CA GLY A 55 -1.88 1.65 0.49
C GLY A 55 -1.79 0.43 -0.42
N GLU A 56 -1.90 0.56 -1.75
CA GLU A 56 -1.80 -0.58 -2.68
C GLU A 56 -0.37 -1.12 -2.76
N PHE A 57 0.62 -0.23 -2.86
CA PHE A 57 2.03 -0.62 -2.81
C PHE A 57 2.35 -1.35 -1.50
N THR A 58 1.98 -0.75 -0.36
CA THR A 58 2.20 -1.35 0.96
C THR A 58 1.45 -2.67 1.10
N PHE A 59 0.21 -2.75 0.65
CA PHE A 59 -0.57 -3.99 0.73
C PHE A 59 0.09 -5.12 -0.06
N LEU A 60 0.49 -4.87 -1.31
CA LEU A 60 1.11 -5.92 -2.14
C LEU A 60 2.49 -6.33 -1.60
N THR A 61 3.33 -5.36 -1.24
CA THR A 61 4.71 -5.64 -0.83
C THR A 61 4.77 -6.18 0.61
N ALA A 62 4.27 -5.43 1.58
CA ALA A 62 4.36 -5.78 3.00
C ALA A 62 3.35 -6.88 3.41
N LYS A 63 2.10 -6.79 2.96
CA LYS A 63 1.08 -7.74 3.46
C LYS A 63 1.05 -9.05 2.67
N VAL A 64 1.07 -8.97 1.34
CA VAL A 64 0.87 -10.14 0.48
C VAL A 64 2.18 -10.88 0.22
N ALA A 65 3.22 -10.18 -0.24
CA ALA A 65 4.47 -10.82 -0.63
C ALA A 65 5.39 -11.16 0.56
N ASP A 66 5.51 -10.24 1.52
CA ASP A 66 6.38 -10.38 2.68
C ASP A 66 5.73 -11.27 3.76
N ASN A 67 4.67 -10.76 4.41
CA ASN A 67 3.94 -11.50 5.44
C ASN A 67 3.19 -12.73 4.89
N GLY A 68 2.54 -12.60 3.73
CA GLY A 68 1.72 -13.64 3.12
C GLY A 68 2.49 -14.63 2.27
N MET A 69 3.79 -14.40 2.05
CA MET A 69 4.70 -15.23 1.24
C MET A 69 4.22 -15.50 -0.19
N ALA A 70 3.29 -14.68 -0.72
CA ALA A 70 2.71 -14.85 -2.04
C ALA A 70 3.49 -14.01 -3.07
N ARG A 71 4.40 -14.65 -3.81
CA ARG A 71 5.43 -13.95 -4.63
C ARG A 71 5.23 -14.12 -6.13
N SER A 72 4.36 -15.04 -6.53
CA SER A 72 3.91 -15.22 -7.91
C SER A 72 2.47 -14.73 -8.10
N ALA A 73 2.10 -14.41 -9.34
CA ALA A 73 0.74 -14.02 -9.67
C ALA A 73 -0.30 -15.07 -9.24
N ALA A 74 0.04 -16.36 -9.36
CA ALA A 74 -0.82 -17.47 -8.94
C ALA A 74 -1.00 -17.52 -7.41
N GLU A 75 0.06 -17.30 -6.63
CA GLU A 75 -0.02 -17.25 -5.17
C GLU A 75 -0.79 -16.03 -4.69
N VAL A 76 -0.59 -14.86 -5.32
CA VAL A 76 -1.35 -13.65 -5.01
C VAL A 76 -2.84 -13.88 -5.29
N ALA A 77 -3.19 -14.50 -6.41
CA ALA A 77 -4.58 -14.84 -6.73
C ALA A 77 -5.18 -15.78 -5.68
N ARG A 78 -4.44 -16.82 -5.28
CA ARG A 78 -4.86 -17.77 -4.23
C ARG A 78 -5.00 -17.10 -2.87
N TYR A 79 -4.11 -16.18 -2.52
CA TYR A 79 -4.19 -15.37 -1.30
C TYR A 79 -5.48 -14.56 -1.26
N MET A 80 -5.81 -13.86 -2.36
CA MET A 80 -7.05 -13.09 -2.47
C MET A 80 -8.30 -13.97 -2.42
N GLN A 81 -8.26 -15.13 -3.07
CA GLN A 81 -9.37 -16.09 -3.03
C GLN A 81 -9.62 -16.59 -1.60
N THR A 82 -8.55 -17.02 -0.91
CA THR A 82 -8.64 -17.46 0.49
C THR A 82 -9.21 -16.37 1.41
N TYR A 83 -8.81 -15.12 1.20
CA TYR A 83 -9.34 -13.99 1.96
C TYR A 83 -10.85 -13.79 1.74
N ARG A 84 -11.31 -13.88 0.48
CA ARG A 84 -12.73 -13.78 0.11
C ARG A 84 -13.54 -14.93 0.70
N ASP A 85 -13.03 -16.15 0.63
CA ASP A 85 -13.75 -17.34 1.08
C ASP A 85 -13.91 -17.38 2.61
N ARG A 86 -12.92 -16.86 3.35
CA ARG A 86 -12.96 -16.80 4.82
C ARG A 86 -13.78 -15.64 5.35
N PHE A 87 -13.77 -14.49 4.67
CA PHE A 87 -14.42 -13.26 5.14
C PHE A 87 -15.27 -12.59 4.04
N PRO A 88 -16.29 -13.28 3.50
CA PRO A 88 -17.01 -12.80 2.31
C PRO A 88 -17.78 -11.51 2.57
N ILE A 89 -18.42 -11.38 3.74
CA ILE A 89 -19.18 -10.18 4.11
C ILE A 89 -18.24 -8.99 4.33
N ASP A 90 -17.18 -9.17 5.13
CA ASP A 90 -16.20 -8.12 5.37
C ASP A 90 -15.51 -7.67 4.08
N PHE A 91 -15.24 -8.61 3.17
CA PHE A 91 -14.68 -8.28 1.86
C PHE A 91 -15.62 -7.36 1.06
N VAL A 92 -16.92 -7.67 1.04
CA VAL A 92 -17.93 -6.83 0.36
C VAL A 92 -18.06 -5.48 1.03
N LEU A 93 -18.17 -5.43 2.36
CA LEU A 93 -18.28 -4.19 3.13
C LEU A 93 -17.04 -3.31 2.97
N HIS A 94 -15.84 -3.90 3.01
CA HIS A 94 -14.59 -3.20 2.77
C HIS A 94 -14.54 -2.63 1.36
N ARG A 95 -14.92 -3.41 0.35
CA ARG A 95 -14.97 -2.95 -1.06
C ARG A 95 -15.95 -1.80 -1.24
N PHE A 96 -17.11 -1.86 -0.58
CA PHE A 96 -18.10 -0.80 -0.58
C PHE A 96 -17.56 0.46 0.09
N GLY A 97 -17.01 0.33 1.31
CA GLY A 97 -16.41 1.43 2.07
C GLY A 97 -15.30 2.14 1.28
N SER A 98 -14.31 1.40 0.77
CA SER A 98 -13.20 1.98 0.01
C SER A 98 -13.66 2.66 -1.29
N ARG A 99 -14.70 2.14 -1.96
CA ARG A 99 -15.24 2.74 -3.18
C ARG A 99 -15.95 4.05 -2.88
N THR A 100 -16.79 4.07 -1.84
CA THR A 100 -17.50 5.26 -1.37
C THR A 100 -16.52 6.32 -0.89
N GLU A 101 -15.50 5.93 -0.12
CA GLU A 101 -14.45 6.83 0.35
C GLU A 101 -13.69 7.48 -0.82
N ARG A 102 -13.33 6.70 -1.85
CA ARG A 102 -12.66 7.23 -3.04
C ARG A 102 -13.56 8.17 -3.83
N LEU A 103 -14.83 7.82 -4.01
CA LEU A 103 -15.81 8.69 -4.67
C LEU A 103 -15.99 10.00 -3.91
N PHE A 104 -16.15 9.94 -2.59
CA PHE A 104 -16.25 11.11 -1.72
C PHE A 104 -15.00 11.98 -1.82
N ARG A 105 -13.81 11.39 -1.74
CA ARG A 105 -12.53 12.11 -1.82
C ARG A 105 -12.32 12.78 -3.18
N ASN A 106 -12.74 12.12 -4.26
CA ASN A 106 -12.67 12.66 -5.62
C ASN A 106 -13.70 13.78 -5.85
N PHE A 107 -14.90 13.67 -5.27
CA PHE A 107 -15.98 14.65 -5.46
C PHE A 107 -15.82 15.89 -4.57
N VAL A 108 -15.46 15.70 -3.30
CA VAL A 108 -15.39 16.78 -2.30
C VAL A 108 -14.04 17.50 -2.31
N GLY A 109 -13.00 16.84 -2.82
CA GLY A 109 -11.62 17.33 -2.78
C GLY A 109 -11.07 17.36 -1.35
N SER A 110 -9.83 16.92 -1.15
CA SER A 110 -9.21 16.81 0.17
C SER A 110 -8.98 18.15 0.89
N GLY A 111 -9.27 19.29 0.25
CA GLY A 111 -9.15 20.65 0.82
C GLY A 111 -10.46 21.38 1.08
N GLY A 112 -11.60 20.82 0.63
CA GLY A 112 -12.89 21.52 0.63
C GLY A 112 -13.52 21.70 2.03
N PRO A 113 -14.42 22.69 2.22
CA PRO A 113 -15.11 22.91 3.50
C PRO A 113 -15.86 21.66 4.00
N ALA A 114 -16.48 20.90 3.09
CA ALA A 114 -17.18 19.67 3.41
C ALA A 114 -16.23 18.55 3.88
N PHE A 115 -15.02 18.45 3.33
CA PHE A 115 -14.01 17.51 3.82
C PHE A 115 -13.56 17.85 5.24
N LYS A 116 -13.36 19.15 5.53
CA LYS A 116 -13.00 19.63 6.89
C LYS A 116 -14.12 19.36 7.90
N ALA A 117 -15.37 19.59 7.52
CA ALA A 117 -16.53 19.31 8.37
C ALA A 117 -16.67 17.81 8.68
N ALA A 118 -16.58 16.96 7.66
CA ALA A 118 -16.63 15.50 7.82
C ALA A 118 -15.49 15.00 8.74
N LYS A 119 -14.27 15.52 8.56
CA LYS A 119 -13.12 15.18 9.42
C LYS A 119 -13.34 15.59 10.87
N LYS A 120 -13.92 16.77 11.12
CA LYS A 120 -14.25 17.26 12.46
C LYS A 120 -15.35 16.41 13.13
N MET A 121 -16.37 16.01 12.38
CA MET A 121 -17.40 15.09 12.90
C MET A 121 -16.81 13.72 13.23
N TYR A 122 -15.98 13.16 12.36
CA TYR A 122 -15.33 11.87 12.60
C TYR A 122 -14.45 11.88 13.86
N SER A 123 -13.73 12.98 14.15
CA SER A 123 -12.94 13.11 15.38
C SER A 123 -13.76 13.25 16.67
N ILE A 124 -15.04 13.60 16.57
CA ILE A 124 -15.95 13.70 17.73
C ILE A 124 -16.60 12.34 18.03
N LEU A 125 -16.76 11.51 16.99
CA LEU A 125 -17.41 10.19 17.08
C LEU A 125 -16.45 9.03 17.37
N ARG A 126 -15.15 9.31 17.47
CA ARG A 126 -14.09 8.36 17.83
C ARG A 126 -13.59 8.63 19.23
#